data_AF-A0A3R6V8T6-F1
#
_entry.id   AF-A0A3R6V8T6-F1
#
_cell.length_a   1.000
_cell.length_b   1.000
_cell.length_c   1.000
_cell.angle_alpha   90.00
_cell.angle_beta   90.00
_cell.angle_gamma   90.00
#
_symmetry.space_group_name_H-M   'P 1'
#
loop_
_entity.id
_entity.type
_entity.pdbx_description
1 polymer ?
#
loop_
_entity_poly.entity_id
_entity_poly.type
_entity_poly.pdbx_seq_one_letter_code
_entity_poly.pdbx_strand_id
1 'polypeptide(L)'
;MLPLLIDILKDILTAGTNEESTRVGDVSATATSLKKKYEDAARLLTSLPGIDVSLDGQQEEILRAKEQLRQKKYISTHIPLASSW
;
A
#
# COMPACT_ATOMS: atom_id res chain seq x y z
N MET A 1 -4.74 3.91 -4.23
CA MET A 1 -4.27 3.49 -2.89
C MET A 1 -4.11 4.69 -1.96
N LEU A 2 -3.15 5.59 -2.18
CA LEU A 2 -2.95 6.78 -1.33
C LEU A 2 -4.18 7.70 -1.15
N PRO A 3 -4.95 8.04 -2.21
CA PRO A 3 -6.12 8.91 -2.07
C PRO A 3 -7.17 8.35 -1.10
N LEU A 4 -7.38 7.03 -1.13
CA LEU A 4 -8.33 6.32 -0.28
C LEU A 4 -7.94 6.39 1.21
N LEU A 5 -6.64 6.32 1.50
CA LEU A 5 -6.12 6.44 2.86
C LEU A 5 -6.37 7.83 3.44
N ILE A 6 -6.16 8.86 2.62
CA ILE A 6 -6.37 10.26 3.00
C ILE A 6 -7.85 10.50 3.34
N ASP A 7 -8.76 9.93 2.55
CA ASP A 7 -10.19 10.06 2.79
C ASP A 7 -10.62 9.36 4.09
N ILE A 8 -10.13 8.14 4.35
CA ILE A 8 -10.39 7.42 5.62
C ILE A 8 -9.86 8.21 6.83
N LEU A 9 -8.68 8.82 6.74
CA LEU A 9 -8.11 9.62 7.82
C LEU A 9 -8.92 10.90 8.11
N LYS A 10 -9.43 11.58 7.06
CA LYS A 10 -10.33 12.74 7.22
C LYS A 10 -11.64 12.35 7.87
N ASP A 11 -12.16 11.18 7.50
CA ASP A 11 -13.38 10.58 8.01
C ASP A 11 -13.30 10.18 9.49
N ILE A 12 -12.09 9.83 9.97
CA ILE A 12 -11.78 9.58 11.38
C ILE A 12 -11.71 10.89 12.15
N LEU A 13 -11.01 11.90 11.59
CA LEU A 13 -10.85 13.21 12.22
C LEU A 13 -12.19 13.93 12.40
N THR A 14 -13.06 13.89 11.40
CA THR A 14 -14.40 14.51 11.46
C THR A 14 -15.35 13.81 12.41
N ALA A 15 -15.23 12.49 12.58
CA ALA A 15 -16.02 11.74 13.56
C ALA A 15 -15.65 12.09 15.01
N GLY A 16 -14.40 12.47 15.28
CA GLY A 16 -13.92 12.85 16.61
C GLY A 16 -14.16 14.31 17.02
N THR A 17 -14.37 15.22 16.06
CA THR A 17 -14.48 16.66 16.34
C THR A 17 -15.90 17.21 16.45
N ASN A 18 -16.93 16.41 16.10
CA ASN A 18 -18.32 16.87 16.00
C ASN A 18 -19.18 16.53 17.23
N GLU A 19 -18.60 16.19 18.38
CA GLU A 19 -19.37 15.81 19.59
C GLU A 19 -19.91 17.04 20.36
N GLU A 20 -20.91 17.71 19.80
CA GLU A 20 -21.86 18.52 20.56
C GLU A 20 -22.90 17.58 21.21
N SER A 21 -22.58 17.11 22.43
CA SER A 21 -23.51 16.44 23.37
C SER A 21 -24.37 15.30 22.81
N THR A 22 -23.76 14.17 22.43
CA THR A 22 -24.46 12.98 21.92
C THR A 22 -24.84 11.98 23.03
N ARG A 23 -26.06 11.44 22.94
CA ARG A 23 -26.65 10.44 23.87
C ARG A 23 -25.81 9.16 23.84
N VAL A 24 -25.68 8.45 24.97
CA VAL A 24 -24.82 7.25 25.13
C VAL A 24 -25.02 6.17 24.05
N GLY A 25 -26.22 6.06 23.45
CA GLY A 25 -26.49 5.17 22.32
C GLY A 25 -25.81 5.58 21.00
N ASP A 26 -25.66 6.88 20.74
CA ASP A 26 -24.99 7.42 19.56
C ASP A 26 -23.47 7.28 19.68
N VAL A 27 -22.93 7.41 20.89
CA VAL A 27 -21.51 7.17 21.20
C VAL A 27 -21.12 5.72 20.86
N SER A 28 -22.00 4.75 21.11
CA SER A 28 -21.75 3.34 20.78
C SER A 28 -21.69 3.10 19.26
N ALA A 29 -22.55 3.76 18.49
CA ALA A 29 -22.55 3.69 17.02
C ALA A 29 -21.32 4.38 16.42
N THR A 30 -20.97 5.58 16.92
CA THR A 30 -19.80 6.34 16.48
C THR A 30 -18.51 5.59 16.81
N ALA A 31 -18.37 5.02 18.01
CA ALA A 31 -17.20 4.24 18.40
C ALA A 31 -17.04 2.97 17.54
N THR A 32 -18.14 2.29 17.22
CA THR A 32 -18.12 1.10 16.34
C THR A 32 -17.72 1.47 14.91
N SER A 33 -18.27 2.56 14.39
CA SER A 33 -17.90 3.08 13.07
C SER A 33 -16.44 3.52 13.02
N LEU A 34 -15.94 4.19 14.07
CA LEU A 34 -14.57 4.64 14.18
C LEU A 34 -13.60 3.45 14.23
N LYS A 35 -13.90 2.43 15.04
CA LYS A 35 -13.13 1.19 15.10
C LYS A 35 -13.01 0.54 13.73
N LYS A 36 -14.11 0.44 12.98
CA LYS A 36 -14.10 -0.11 11.61
C LYS A 36 -13.21 0.69 10.67
N LYS A 37 -13.30 2.04 10.70
CA LYS A 37 -12.43 2.91 9.88
C LYS A 37 -10.94 2.75 10.22
N TYR A 38 -10.60 2.59 11.50
CA TYR A 38 -9.23 2.28 11.94
C TYR A 38 -8.75 0.92 11.44
N GLU A 39 -9.59 -0.11 11.52
CA GLU A 39 -9.26 -1.45 10.99
C GLU A 39 -9.06 -1.42 9.48
N ASP A 40 -9.89 -0.69 8.74
CA ASP A 40 -9.77 -0.53 7.30
C ASP A 40 -8.48 0.23 6.91
N ALA A 41 -8.14 1.30 7.64
CA ALA A 41 -6.89 2.03 7.46
C ALA A 41 -5.66 1.14 7.74
N ALA A 42 -5.69 0.35 8.82
CA ALA A 42 -4.61 -0.56 9.18
C ALA A 42 -4.38 -1.62 8.09
N ARG A 43 -5.46 -2.22 7.57
CA ARG A 43 -5.38 -3.17 6.45
C ARG A 43 -4.78 -2.52 5.21
N LEU A 44 -5.20 -1.30 4.88
CA LEU A 44 -4.69 -0.59 3.71
C LEU A 44 -3.19 -0.30 3.85
N LEU A 45 -2.75 0.12 5.04
CA LEU A 45 -1.34 0.36 5.34
C LEU A 45 -0.50 -0.92 5.23
N THR A 46 -1.01 -2.05 5.74
CA THR A 46 -0.32 -3.35 5.61
C THR A 46 -0.27 -3.86 4.16
N SER A 47 -1.19 -3.40 3.30
CA SER A 47 -1.24 -3.79 1.89
C SER A 47 -0.37 -2.94 0.98
N LEU A 48 0.26 -1.88 1.50
CA LEU A 48 1.17 -1.06 0.71
C LEU A 48 2.41 -1.90 0.36
N PRO A 49 2.80 -1.99 -0.92
CA PRO A 49 4.03 -2.68 -1.28
C PRO A 49 5.24 -1.79 -0.91
N GLY A 50 6.23 -2.38 -0.24
CA GLY A 50 7.52 -1.73 0.04
C GLY A 50 7.57 -0.86 1.30
N ILE A 51 6.52 -0.81 2.13
CA ILE A 51 6.54 -0.17 3.47
C ILE A 51 7.43 -0.94 4.46
N ASP A 52 7.55 -2.24 4.27
CA ASP A 52 8.35 -3.16 5.08
C ASP A 52 9.83 -3.23 4.63
N VAL A 53 10.16 -2.70 3.45
CA VAL A 53 11.50 -2.75 2.87
C VAL A 53 12.21 -1.41 3.09
N SER A 54 13.41 -1.46 3.70
CA SER A 54 14.25 -0.27 3.86
C SER A 54 14.67 0.30 2.50
N LEU A 55 15.04 1.59 2.45
CA LEU A 55 15.53 2.23 1.23
C LEU A 55 16.72 1.49 0.61
N ASP A 56 17.64 0.99 1.45
CA ASP A 56 18.79 0.19 1.00
C ASP A 56 18.35 -1.14 0.38
N GLY A 57 17.35 -1.81 0.97
CA GLY A 57 16.77 -3.04 0.43
C GLY A 57 16.10 -2.82 -0.93
N GLN A 58 15.35 -1.73 -1.08
CA GLN A 58 14.75 -1.34 -2.36
C GLN A 58 15.82 -1.07 -3.43
N GLN A 59 16.91 -0.41 -3.05
CA GLN A 59 18.03 -0.14 -3.96
C GLN A 59 18.71 -1.43 -4.41
N GLU A 60 18.89 -2.41 -3.53
CA GLU A 60 19.47 -3.71 -3.88
C GLU A 60 18.57 -4.49 -4.86
N GLU A 61 17.26 -4.50 -4.64
CA GLU A 61 16.31 -5.13 -5.56
C GLU A 61 16.34 -4.48 -6.95
N ILE A 62 16.43 -3.16 -7.02
CA ILE A 62 16.57 -2.43 -8.29
C ILE A 62 17.85 -2.84 -9.02
N LEU A 63 18.97 -2.99 -8.31
CA LEU A 63 20.24 -3.42 -8.91
C LEU A 63 20.16 -4.85 -9.45
N ARG A 64 19.56 -5.77 -8.67
CA ARG A 64 19.33 -7.16 -9.11
C ARG A 64 18.43 -7.22 -10.35
N ALA A 65 17.33 -6.47 -10.37
CA ALA A 65 16.41 -6.42 -11.49
C ALA A 65 17.08 -5.85 -12.75
N LYS A 66 17.89 -4.79 -12.62
CA LYS A 66 18.68 -4.22 -13.73
C LYS A 66 19.64 -5.24 -14.33
N GLU A 67 20.32 -6.02 -13.49
CA GLU A 67 21.26 -7.03 -13.95
C GLU A 67 20.55 -8.17 -14.70
N GLN A 68 19.40 -8.64 -14.21
CA GLN A 68 18.57 -9.62 -14.90
C GLN A 68 18.10 -9.11 -16.27
N LEU A 69 17.68 -7.85 -16.36
CA LEU A 69 17.31 -7.23 -17.63
C LEU A 69 18.49 -7.14 -18.59
N ARG A 70 19.69 -6.81 -18.09
CA ARG A 70 20.92 -6.79 -18.90
C ARG A 70 21.22 -8.18 -19.47
N GLN A 71 21.13 -9.23 -18.64
CA GLN A 71 21.33 -10.62 -19.06
C GLN A 71 20.30 -11.07 -20.09
N LYS A 72 19.02 -10.77 -19.87
CA LYS A 72 17.94 -11.09 -20.83
C LYS A 72 18.12 -10.35 -22.15
N LYS A 73 18.52 -9.08 -22.11
CA LYS A 73 18.82 -8.28 -23.32
C LYS A 73 20.02 -8.87 -24.07
N TYR A 74 21.07 -9.27 -23.36
CA TYR A 74 22.24 -9.91 -23.95
C TYR A 74 21.86 -11.23 -24.65
N ILE A 75 21.12 -12.10 -23.98
CA ILE A 75 20.61 -13.37 -24.53
C ILE A 75 19.78 -13.12 -25.79
N SER A 76 18.84 -12.18 -25.73
CA SER A 76 17.96 -11.83 -26.86
C SER A 76 18.72 -11.29 -28.08
N THR A 77 19.84 -10.61 -27.86
CA THR A 77 20.62 -9.97 -28.95
C THR A 77 21.75 -10.83 -29.49
N HIS A 78 22.25 -11.81 -28.72
CA HIS A 78 23.47 -12.56 -29.07
C HIS A 78 23.25 -14.06 -29.23
N ILE A 79 22.11 -14.61 -28.80
CA ILE A 79 21.74 -16.00 -29.09
C ILE A 79 20.67 -15.95 -30.18
N PRO A 80 21.01 -16.28 -31.45
CA PRO A 80 19.98 -16.46 -32.46
C PRO A 80 19.04 -17.57 -31.96
N LEU A 81 17.73 -17.32 -32.02
CA LEU A 81 16.72 -18.37 -31.88
C LEU A 81 17.14 -19.48 -32.83
N ALA A 82 17.68 -20.57 -32.27
CA ALA A 82 18.09 -21.71 -33.05
C ALA A 82 16.88 -22.11 -33.89
N SER A 83 17.07 -22.02 -35.20
CA SER A 83 16.07 -22.19 -36.23
C SER A 83 15.23 -23.42 -35.93
N SER A 84 13.93 -23.22 -35.79
CA SER A 84 12.95 -24.30 -35.82
C SER A 84 13.06 -25.00 -37.18
N TRP A 85 13.62 -26.20 -37.18
CA TRP A 85 13.45 -27.22 -38.22
C TRP A 85 12.48 -28.26 -37.70
#